data_AF-A0A7J9DUW1-F1
#
_entry.id   AF-A0A7J9DUW1-F1
#
_cell.length_a   1.000
_cell.length_b   1.000
_cell.length_c   1.000
_cell.angle_alpha   90.00
_cell.angle_beta   90.00
_cell.angle_gamma   90.00
#
_symmetry.space_group_name_H-M   'P 1'
#
loop_
_entity.id
_entity.type
_entity.pdbx_description
1 polymer ?
#
loop_
_entity_poly.entity_id
_entity_poly.type
_entity_poly.pdbx_seq_one_letter_code
_entity_poly.pdbx_strand_id
1 'polypeptide(L)'
;MAMCVEDRISSFPDHILCSILSFLPIKEAVRTSIISNKWRYLFASISTIVFDRSLLRGLTDRNVDSFKNFVNRLLKFPDQVSLDCFRLRGDGISSWNDGDHDFDVSGWICAALCRGVKEIDLRLDYVEDTLPALLFTCHSLLTLTLEAKCFQGSKIEVSSDVCLGNLKALYLTSLVLFGDSIHRLISNCHVLQDLAFTECSVANASGLNIQSPSLKELLLLRLFSTDHVVVINAPNLRFRNFAVYF
;
A
#
# COMPACT_ATOMS: atom_id res chain seq x y z
N MET A 1 35.92 -16.61 33.09
CA MET A 1 34.58 -16.15 32.66
C MET A 1 34.75 -14.85 31.92
N ALA A 2 34.53 -14.83 30.61
CA ALA A 2 34.48 -13.58 29.87
C ALA A 2 33.19 -12.85 30.27
N MET A 3 33.30 -11.67 30.88
CA MET A 3 32.16 -10.78 31.01
C MET A 3 31.81 -10.30 29.61
N CYS A 4 30.73 -10.83 29.04
CA CYS A 4 30.11 -10.21 27.87
C CYS A 4 29.70 -8.80 28.31
N VAL A 5 30.40 -7.78 27.82
CA VAL A 5 30.00 -6.38 28.01
C VAL A 5 28.61 -6.26 27.42
N GLU A 6 27.63 -6.03 28.29
CA GLU A 6 26.24 -5.88 27.88
C GLU A 6 26.16 -4.67 26.93
N ASP A 7 25.72 -4.92 25.70
CA ASP A 7 25.58 -3.87 24.69
C ASP A 7 24.67 -2.76 25.25
N ARG A 8 25.22 -1.54 25.37
CA ARG A 8 24.51 -0.39 25.94
C ARG A 8 23.20 -0.11 25.20
N ILE A 9 23.13 -0.41 23.90
CA ILE A 9 21.91 -0.23 23.14
C ILE A 9 20.88 -1.30 23.52
N SER A 10 21.31 -2.56 23.65
CA SER A 10 20.44 -3.66 24.12
C SER A 10 19.83 -3.45 25.52
N SER A 11 20.40 -2.56 26.35
CA SER A 11 19.85 -2.17 27.66
C SER A 11 18.58 -1.33 27.60
N PHE A 12 18.26 -0.73 26.45
CA PHE A 12 17.03 0.06 26.32
C PHE A 12 15.76 -0.81 26.41
N PRO A 13 14.63 -0.24 26.86
CA PRO A 13 13.33 -0.90 26.81
C PRO A 13 12.92 -1.25 25.37
N ASP A 14 12.19 -2.35 25.22
CA ASP A 14 11.77 -2.89 23.91
C ASP A 14 11.05 -1.87 23.03
N HIS A 15 10.20 -1.02 23.61
CA HIS A 15 9.49 0.02 22.86
C HIS A 15 10.43 1.08 22.25
N ILE A 16 11.54 1.42 22.93
CA ILE A 16 12.56 2.34 22.39
C ILE A 16 13.31 1.66 21.25
N LEU A 17 13.66 0.39 21.40
CA LEU A 17 14.34 -0.38 20.37
C LEU A 17 13.46 -0.57 19.13
N CYS A 18 12.17 -0.88 19.30
CA CYS A 18 11.20 -0.93 18.21
C CYS A 18 11.07 0.42 17.50
N SER A 19 11.09 1.53 18.25
CA SER A 19 11.09 2.88 17.67
C SER A 19 12.37 3.16 16.89
N ILE A 20 13.54 2.71 17.35
CA ILE A 20 14.79 2.84 16.58
C ILE A 20 14.68 2.02 15.29
N LEU A 21 14.22 0.77 15.38
CA LEU A 21 14.05 -0.12 14.23
C LEU A 21 13.06 0.42 13.20
N SER A 22 12.01 1.14 13.63
CA SER A 22 11.03 1.74 12.70
C SER A 22 11.61 2.88 11.85
N PHE A 23 12.76 3.45 12.23
CA PHE A 23 13.46 4.46 11.43
C PHE A 23 14.46 3.85 10.44
N LEU A 24 14.76 2.56 10.54
CA LEU A 24 15.71 1.89 9.66
C LEU A 24 15.01 1.33 8.41
N PRO A 25 15.65 1.38 7.24
CA PRO A 25 15.22 0.56 6.11
C PRO A 25 15.14 -0.91 6.51
N ILE A 26 14.16 -1.65 5.99
CA ILE A 26 13.88 -3.03 6.42
C ILE A 26 15.14 -3.93 6.37
N LYS A 27 16.01 -3.74 5.38
CA LYS A 27 17.29 -4.47 5.27
C LYS A 27 18.23 -4.22 6.45
N GLU A 28 18.34 -2.97 6.89
CA GLU A 28 19.19 -2.61 8.03
C GLU A 28 18.53 -3.02 9.35
N ALA A 29 17.20 -2.90 9.46
CA ALA A 29 16.44 -3.42 10.59
C ALA A 29 16.65 -4.94 10.76
N VAL A 30 16.58 -5.72 9.67
CA VAL A 30 16.89 -7.16 9.70
C VAL A 30 18.33 -7.41 10.13
N ARG A 31 19.30 -6.62 9.66
CA ARG A 31 20.72 -6.79 10.04
C ARG A 31 20.95 -6.65 11.54
N THR A 32 20.16 -5.84 12.24
CA THR A 32 20.27 -5.74 13.70
C THR A 32 19.99 -7.06 14.42
N SER A 33 19.31 -8.02 13.77
CA SER A 33 19.03 -9.34 14.36
C SER A 33 20.29 -10.14 14.74
N ILE A 34 21.45 -9.79 14.18
CA ILE A 34 22.73 -10.43 14.53
C ILE A 34 23.37 -9.85 15.80
N ILE A 35 22.90 -8.70 16.28
CA ILE A 35 23.46 -8.01 17.46
C ILE A 35 23.22 -8.85 18.72
N SER A 36 21.98 -9.30 18.92
CA SER A 36 21.63 -10.21 20.02
C SER A 36 20.30 -10.92 19.76
N ASN A 37 20.00 -11.94 20.57
CA ASN A 37 18.69 -12.61 20.55
C ASN A 37 17.53 -11.61 20.72
N LYS A 38 17.72 -10.56 21.51
CA LYS A 38 16.69 -9.54 21.76
C LYS A 38 16.32 -8.81 20.46
N TRP A 39 17.32 -8.29 19.74
CA TRP A 39 17.11 -7.61 18.45
C TRP A 39 16.47 -8.50 17.39
N ARG A 40 16.82 -9.79 17.37
CA ARG A 40 16.21 -10.76 16.46
C ARG A 40 14.70 -10.86 16.62
N TYR A 41 14.19 -10.83 17.85
CA TYR A 41 12.75 -10.87 18.11
C TYR A 41 12.08 -9.50 17.93
N LEU A 42 12.75 -8.41 18.33
CA LEU A 42 12.22 -7.05 18.17
C LEU A 42 12.03 -6.65 16.71
N PHE A 43 12.93 -7.09 15.83
CA PHE A 43 12.76 -6.89 14.39
C PHE A 43 11.43 -7.45 13.87
N ALA A 44 10.96 -8.58 14.40
CA ALA A 44 9.67 -9.17 14.01
C ALA A 44 8.46 -8.38 14.53
N SER A 45 8.66 -7.42 15.44
CA SER A 45 7.62 -6.62 16.08
C SER A 45 7.46 -5.22 15.49
N ILE A 46 8.15 -4.89 14.39
CA ILE A 46 7.99 -3.59 13.72
C ILE A 46 6.58 -3.45 13.15
N SER A 47 5.97 -2.27 13.33
CA SER A 47 4.62 -1.97 12.81
C SER A 47 4.64 -1.37 11.40
N THR A 48 5.82 -1.00 10.88
CA THR A 48 5.99 -0.40 9.57
C THR A 48 6.91 -1.25 8.71
N ILE A 49 6.39 -1.74 7.59
CA ILE A 49 7.14 -2.55 6.62
C ILE A 49 7.19 -1.78 5.31
N VAL A 50 8.40 -1.47 4.85
CA VAL A 50 8.64 -0.74 3.61
C VAL A 50 9.62 -1.51 2.74
N PHE A 51 9.15 -1.95 1.58
CA PHE A 51 9.96 -2.50 0.50
C PHE A 51 10.04 -1.45 -0.61
N ASP A 52 11.12 -0.69 -0.64
CA ASP A 52 11.32 0.36 -1.63
C ASP A 52 12.04 -0.12 -2.90
N ARG A 53 12.04 0.73 -3.93
CA ARG A 53 12.71 0.46 -5.22
C ARG A 53 14.19 0.14 -5.06
N SER A 54 14.89 0.74 -4.09
CA SER A 54 16.32 0.53 -3.91
C SER A 54 16.62 -0.88 -3.41
N LEU A 55 15.78 -1.40 -2.52
CA LEU A 55 15.84 -2.76 -2.03
C LEU A 55 15.54 -3.75 -3.16
N LEU A 56 14.51 -3.48 -3.94
CA LEU A 56 14.02 -4.40 -4.98
C LEU A 56 14.91 -4.42 -6.23
N ARG A 57 15.59 -3.32 -6.56
CA ARG A 57 16.64 -3.29 -7.60
C ARG A 57 17.85 -4.16 -7.28
N GLY A 58 18.04 -4.51 -6.01
CA GLY A 58 19.11 -5.43 -5.58
C GLY A 58 18.75 -6.91 -5.75
N LEU A 59 17.54 -7.23 -6.20
CA LEU A 59 17.13 -8.60 -6.46
C LEU A 59 17.86 -9.16 -7.69
N THR A 60 18.21 -10.44 -7.58
CA THR A 60 18.87 -11.24 -8.62
C THR A 60 18.31 -12.66 -8.52
N ASP A 61 18.44 -13.47 -9.58
CA ASP A 61 18.05 -14.89 -9.55
C ASP A 61 18.63 -15.66 -8.34
N ARG A 62 19.81 -15.23 -7.85
CA ARG A 62 20.49 -15.85 -6.72
C ARG A 62 19.84 -15.59 -5.37
N ASN A 63 19.07 -14.51 -5.22
CA ASN A 63 18.54 -14.06 -3.93
C ASN A 63 17.01 -13.84 -3.93
N VAL A 64 16.37 -13.89 -5.09
CA VAL A 64 14.94 -13.63 -5.29
C VAL A 64 14.07 -14.55 -4.43
N ASP A 65 14.37 -15.86 -4.39
CA ASP A 65 13.64 -16.81 -3.55
C ASP A 65 13.90 -16.61 -2.06
N SER A 66 15.12 -16.21 -1.70
CA SER A 66 15.45 -15.89 -0.30
C SER A 66 14.66 -14.67 0.17
N PHE A 67 14.53 -13.66 -0.68
CA PHE A 67 13.70 -12.49 -0.42
C PHE A 67 12.22 -12.87 -0.31
N LYS A 68 11.67 -13.61 -1.28
CA LYS A 68 10.29 -14.10 -1.26
C LYS A 68 9.98 -14.86 0.03
N ASN A 69 10.83 -15.82 0.41
CA ASN A 69 10.67 -16.60 1.62
C ASN A 69 10.79 -15.74 2.89
N PHE A 70 11.67 -14.76 2.89
CA PHE A 70 11.78 -13.79 3.98
C PHE A 70 10.48 -12.98 4.14
N VAL A 71 9.94 -12.41 3.07
CA VAL A 71 8.69 -11.62 3.12
C VAL A 71 7.51 -12.50 3.56
N ASN A 72 7.40 -13.71 3.02
CA ASN A 72 6.38 -14.69 3.43
C ASN A 72 6.43 -14.97 4.93
N ARG A 73 7.63 -15.23 5.47
CA ARG A 73 7.79 -15.46 6.91
C ARG A 73 7.45 -14.21 7.70
N LEU A 74 8.01 -13.06 7.34
CA LEU A 74 7.78 -11.79 8.02
C LEU A 74 6.30 -11.45 8.15
N LEU A 75 5.50 -11.67 7.10
CA LEU A 75 4.09 -11.30 7.08
C LEU A 75 3.17 -12.36 7.69
N LYS A 76 3.48 -13.66 7.54
CA LYS A 76 2.61 -14.78 7.97
C LYS A 76 2.94 -15.32 9.37
N PHE A 77 3.75 -14.63 10.17
CA PHE A 77 4.07 -15.07 11.54
C PHE A 77 2.84 -14.95 12.47
N PRO A 78 2.45 -16.00 13.23
CA PRO A 78 1.19 -16.03 13.99
C PRO A 78 1.05 -15.01 15.12
N ASP A 79 2.15 -14.59 15.76
CA ASP A 79 2.14 -13.74 16.96
C ASP A 79 2.57 -12.29 16.68
N GLN A 80 2.37 -11.80 15.45
CA GLN A 80 2.87 -10.48 15.06
C GLN A 80 2.00 -9.33 15.58
N VAL A 81 2.67 -8.23 15.93
CA VAL A 81 2.06 -6.95 16.29
C VAL A 81 1.23 -6.41 15.11
N SER A 82 0.17 -5.65 15.42
CA SER A 82 -0.61 -4.91 14.44
C SER A 82 0.30 -4.07 13.53
N LEU A 83 0.07 -4.13 12.22
CA LEU A 83 0.76 -3.25 11.30
C LEU A 83 0.10 -1.87 11.32
N ASP A 84 0.91 -0.83 11.31
CA ASP A 84 0.44 0.52 11.03
C ASP A 84 0.55 0.80 9.53
N CYS A 85 1.65 0.38 8.90
CA CYS A 85 1.95 0.74 7.52
C CYS A 85 2.61 -0.41 6.74
N PHE A 86 2.09 -0.68 5.54
CA PHE A 86 2.68 -1.61 4.57
C PHE A 86 2.89 -0.90 3.25
N ARG A 87 4.15 -0.80 2.81
CA ARG A 87 4.50 -0.17 1.53
C ARG A 87 5.29 -1.13 0.67
N LEU A 88 4.78 -1.37 -0.53
CA LEU A 88 5.44 -2.16 -1.57
C LEU A 88 5.61 -1.28 -2.79
N ARG A 89 6.80 -0.72 -2.96
CA ARG A 89 7.14 0.19 -4.06
C ARG A 89 8.08 -0.52 -5.01
N GLY A 90 7.53 -1.48 -5.74
CA GLY A 90 8.29 -2.41 -6.55
C GLY A 90 8.16 -2.18 -8.02
N ASP A 91 9.18 -1.55 -8.60
CA ASP A 91 9.40 -1.64 -10.03
C ASP A 91 10.01 -3.02 -10.34
N GLY A 92 9.38 -3.80 -11.23
CA GLY A 92 9.91 -5.08 -11.68
C GLY A 92 9.71 -6.24 -10.69
N ILE A 93 8.84 -6.13 -9.68
CA ILE A 93 8.47 -7.33 -8.90
C ILE A 93 7.83 -8.36 -9.82
N SER A 94 6.93 -7.91 -10.70
CA SER A 94 6.27 -8.82 -11.64
C SER A 94 7.21 -9.36 -12.70
N SER A 95 8.36 -8.72 -12.97
CA SER A 95 9.35 -9.28 -13.90
C SER A 95 10.08 -10.50 -13.34
N TRP A 96 9.98 -10.73 -12.03
CA TRP A 96 10.43 -11.97 -11.41
C TRP A 96 9.32 -13.03 -11.36
N ASN A 97 8.10 -12.76 -11.84
CA ASN A 97 7.10 -13.81 -12.00
C ASN A 97 7.37 -14.53 -13.32
N ASP A 98 8.01 -15.69 -13.23
CA ASP A 98 8.30 -16.59 -14.34
C ASP A 98 7.91 -18.03 -13.99
N GLY A 99 8.30 -19.00 -14.80
CA GLY A 99 7.99 -20.42 -14.53
C GLY A 99 8.63 -20.96 -13.24
N ASP A 100 9.67 -20.30 -12.72
CA ASP A 100 10.48 -20.74 -11.59
C ASP A 100 10.18 -19.94 -10.31
N HIS A 101 9.68 -18.71 -10.48
CA HIS A 101 9.42 -17.77 -9.40
C HIS A 101 7.98 -17.23 -9.48
N ASP A 102 7.22 -17.39 -8.39
CA ASP A 102 5.87 -16.85 -8.25
C ASP A 102 5.77 -15.99 -6.99
N PHE A 103 5.68 -14.68 -7.16
CA PHE A 103 5.46 -13.72 -6.09
C PHE A 103 3.97 -13.61 -5.75
N ASP A 104 3.60 -14.16 -4.60
CA ASP A 104 2.26 -14.04 -3.99
C ASP A 104 2.05 -12.65 -3.37
N VAL A 105 2.12 -11.59 -4.19
CA VAL A 105 1.92 -10.20 -3.73
C VAL A 105 0.51 -10.02 -3.16
N SER A 106 -0.50 -10.65 -3.75
CA SER A 106 -1.86 -10.66 -3.24
C SER A 106 -1.93 -11.24 -1.81
N GLY A 107 -1.25 -12.38 -1.57
CA GLY A 107 -1.13 -12.97 -0.23
C GLY A 107 -0.34 -12.10 0.76
N TRP A 108 0.64 -11.32 0.30
CA TRP A 108 1.33 -10.34 1.14
C TRP A 108 0.41 -9.20 1.57
N ILE A 109 -0.40 -8.69 0.64
CA ILE A 109 -1.41 -7.67 0.92
C ILE A 109 -2.44 -8.23 1.90
N CYS A 110 -2.97 -9.44 1.65
CA CYS A 110 -3.88 -10.12 2.57
C CYS A 110 -3.30 -10.29 3.98
N ALA A 111 -2.04 -10.70 4.09
CA ALA A 111 -1.38 -10.85 5.39
C ALA A 111 -1.26 -9.50 6.12
N ALA A 112 -0.97 -8.41 5.41
CA ALA A 112 -0.96 -7.07 5.99
C ALA A 112 -2.35 -6.63 6.47
N LEU A 113 -3.39 -6.88 5.66
CA LEU A 113 -4.79 -6.59 5.99
C LEU A 113 -5.27 -7.37 7.21
N CYS A 114 -4.95 -8.66 7.30
CA CYS A 114 -5.29 -9.51 8.45
C CYS A 114 -4.62 -9.04 9.75
N ARG A 115 -3.53 -8.26 9.67
CA ARG A 115 -2.86 -7.63 10.82
C ARG A 115 -3.40 -6.24 11.16
N GLY A 116 -4.52 -5.84 10.55
CA GLY A 116 -5.19 -4.58 10.84
C GLY A 116 -4.43 -3.34 10.36
N VAL A 117 -3.72 -3.44 9.23
CA VAL A 117 -2.95 -2.33 8.66
C VAL A 117 -3.80 -1.08 8.44
N LYS A 118 -3.22 0.09 8.77
CA LYS A 118 -3.89 1.39 8.63
C LYS A 118 -3.52 2.10 7.32
N GLU A 119 -2.31 1.90 6.84
CA GLU A 119 -1.81 2.51 5.61
C GLU A 119 -1.28 1.44 4.64
N ILE A 120 -1.78 1.46 3.41
CA ILE A 120 -1.24 0.67 2.30
C ILE A 120 -0.77 1.62 1.20
N ASP A 121 0.46 1.46 0.75
CA ASP A 121 1.05 2.16 -0.41
C ASP A 121 1.66 1.14 -1.37
N LEU A 122 0.96 0.89 -2.47
CA LEU A 122 1.34 -0.07 -3.49
C LEU A 122 1.71 0.68 -4.76
N ARG A 123 2.93 0.45 -5.24
CA ARG A 123 3.40 0.87 -6.56
C ARG A 123 3.86 -0.36 -7.29
N LEU A 124 3.04 -0.78 -8.25
CA LEU A 124 3.13 -2.09 -8.92
C LEU A 124 3.26 -1.89 -10.43
N ASP A 125 3.79 -2.90 -11.11
CA ASP A 125 3.83 -2.90 -12.57
C ASP A 125 2.42 -3.03 -13.17
N TYR A 126 1.59 -3.91 -12.61
CA TYR A 126 0.18 -4.14 -12.95
C TYR A 126 -0.66 -4.37 -11.68
N VAL A 127 -1.96 -4.09 -11.73
CA VAL A 127 -2.88 -4.24 -10.58
C VAL A 127 -4.01 -5.26 -10.78
N GLU A 128 -4.36 -5.59 -12.03
CA GLU A 128 -5.62 -6.28 -12.42
C GLU A 128 -5.79 -7.68 -11.79
N ASP A 129 -4.69 -8.34 -11.39
CA ASP A 129 -4.70 -9.66 -10.70
C ASP A 129 -3.98 -9.66 -9.34
N THR A 130 -3.49 -8.51 -8.89
CA THR A 130 -2.65 -8.42 -7.67
C THR A 130 -3.43 -7.94 -6.45
N LEU A 131 -4.50 -7.17 -6.66
CA LEU A 131 -5.26 -6.57 -5.56
C LEU A 131 -6.33 -7.55 -5.05
N PRO A 132 -6.23 -8.04 -3.80
CA PRO A 132 -7.25 -8.91 -3.23
C PRO A 132 -8.53 -8.11 -2.95
N ALA A 133 -9.70 -8.74 -3.10
CA ALA A 133 -10.99 -8.14 -2.75
C ALA A 133 -11.04 -7.64 -1.30
N LEU A 134 -10.31 -8.32 -0.39
CA LEU A 134 -10.18 -7.93 1.02
C LEU A 134 -9.64 -6.49 1.20
N LEU A 135 -8.84 -5.99 0.24
CA LEU A 135 -8.31 -4.63 0.27
C LEU A 135 -9.42 -3.59 0.32
N PHE A 136 -10.53 -3.84 -0.39
CA PHE A 136 -11.66 -2.92 -0.52
C PHE A 136 -12.77 -3.14 0.52
N THR A 137 -12.59 -4.06 1.46
CA THR A 137 -13.54 -4.35 2.55
C THR A 137 -12.90 -4.24 3.94
N CYS A 138 -11.63 -3.83 4.01
CA CYS A 138 -10.88 -3.75 5.25
C CYS A 138 -11.22 -2.50 6.06
N HIS A 139 -11.71 -2.70 7.29
CA HIS A 139 -12.17 -1.62 8.15
C HIS A 139 -11.05 -0.90 8.90
N SER A 140 -9.85 -1.49 9.02
CA SER A 140 -8.72 -0.82 9.68
C SER A 140 -8.05 0.23 8.79
N LEU A 141 -8.28 0.16 7.48
CA LEU A 141 -7.58 0.95 6.49
C LEU A 141 -8.04 2.42 6.53
N LEU A 142 -7.08 3.32 6.72
CA LEU A 142 -7.26 4.77 6.76
C LEU A 142 -6.73 5.45 5.51
N THR A 143 -5.65 4.92 4.93
CA THR A 143 -4.99 5.48 3.76
C THR A 143 -4.70 4.37 2.75
N LEU A 144 -5.13 4.59 1.51
CA LEU A 144 -4.85 3.72 0.38
C LEU A 144 -4.18 4.51 -0.74
N THR A 145 -2.96 4.12 -1.10
CA THR A 145 -2.24 4.64 -2.28
C THR A 145 -2.02 3.49 -3.26
N LEU A 146 -2.49 3.67 -4.49
CA LEU A 146 -2.28 2.74 -5.59
C LEU A 146 -1.66 3.49 -6.77
N GLU A 147 -0.51 3.03 -7.22
CA GLU A 147 0.20 3.51 -8.40
C GLU A 147 0.47 2.31 -9.30
N ALA A 148 0.10 2.41 -10.58
CA ALA A 148 0.46 1.40 -11.57
C ALA A 148 1.38 1.98 -12.63
N LYS A 149 2.44 1.24 -12.98
CA LYS A 149 3.40 1.73 -13.97
C LYS A 149 2.91 1.57 -15.41
N CYS A 150 2.23 0.47 -15.70
CA CYS A 150 1.74 0.16 -17.04
C CYS A 150 0.26 0.54 -17.18
N PHE A 151 0.01 1.77 -17.65
CA PHE A 151 -1.34 2.33 -17.79
C PHE A 151 -2.30 1.47 -18.62
N GLN A 152 -1.81 0.86 -19.71
CA GLN A 152 -2.64 0.10 -20.66
C GLN A 152 -3.14 -1.26 -20.16
N GLY A 153 -2.61 -1.78 -19.04
CA GLY A 153 -3.00 -3.08 -18.47
C GLY A 153 -3.33 -3.03 -16.97
N SER A 154 -3.65 -1.85 -16.46
CA SER A 154 -3.87 -1.63 -15.03
C SER A 154 -5.29 -1.15 -14.77
N LYS A 155 -6.24 -2.01 -15.15
CA LYS A 155 -7.65 -1.75 -14.87
C LYS A 155 -7.98 -2.12 -13.44
N ILE A 156 -8.78 -1.27 -12.82
CA ILE A 156 -9.38 -1.55 -11.52
C ILE A 156 -10.88 -1.65 -11.75
N GLU A 157 -11.39 -2.87 -11.55
CA GLU A 157 -12.81 -3.13 -11.41
C GLU A 157 -13.10 -3.49 -9.96
N VAL A 158 -13.96 -2.70 -9.34
CA VAL A 158 -14.28 -2.86 -7.93
C VAL A 158 -15.69 -3.42 -7.80
N SER A 159 -15.80 -4.54 -7.08
CA SER A 159 -17.05 -5.23 -6.78
C SER A 159 -18.06 -4.34 -6.03
N SER A 160 -19.32 -4.78 -5.92
CA SER A 160 -20.38 -3.98 -5.27
C SER A 160 -20.36 -4.02 -3.74
N ASP A 161 -19.56 -4.90 -3.14
CA ASP A 161 -19.42 -5.16 -1.72
C ASP A 161 -18.36 -4.29 -1.02
N VAL A 162 -17.86 -3.24 -1.69
CA VAL A 162 -16.88 -2.30 -1.11
C VAL A 162 -17.35 -1.75 0.21
N CYS A 163 -16.50 -1.84 1.22
CA CYS A 163 -16.73 -1.26 2.52
C CYS A 163 -15.41 -0.72 3.08
N LEU A 164 -15.14 0.56 2.82
CA LEU A 164 -13.97 1.28 3.27
C LEU A 164 -14.38 2.40 4.24
N GLY A 165 -15.18 2.02 5.26
CA GLY A 165 -15.89 2.97 6.12
C GLY A 165 -14.99 3.91 6.93
N ASN A 166 -13.72 3.56 7.14
CA ASN A 166 -12.75 4.37 7.89
C ASN A 166 -11.71 5.06 7.00
N LEU A 167 -11.79 4.89 5.67
CA LEU A 167 -10.82 5.45 4.75
C LEU A 167 -10.92 6.97 4.70
N LYS A 168 -9.82 7.63 5.04
CA LYS A 168 -9.68 9.10 5.06
C LYS A 168 -8.97 9.62 3.83
N ALA A 169 -8.08 8.82 3.23
CA ALA A 169 -7.27 9.26 2.11
C ALA A 169 -7.16 8.18 1.02
N LEU A 170 -7.47 8.55 -0.22
CA LEU A 170 -7.37 7.69 -1.39
C LEU A 170 -6.57 8.39 -2.48
N TYR A 171 -5.44 7.78 -2.86
CA TYR A 171 -4.54 8.30 -3.88
C TYR A 171 -4.38 7.27 -5.00
N LEU A 172 -4.83 7.62 -6.20
CA LEU A 172 -4.78 6.75 -7.37
C LEU A 172 -3.91 7.42 -8.44
N THR A 173 -2.90 6.71 -8.92
CA THR A 173 -1.95 7.23 -9.91
C THR A 173 -1.77 6.25 -11.07
N SER A 174 -1.89 6.74 -12.31
CA SER A 174 -1.64 5.98 -13.53
C SER A 174 -2.51 4.72 -13.65
N LEU A 175 -3.81 4.86 -13.35
CA LEU A 175 -4.79 3.76 -13.32
C LEU A 175 -5.97 3.97 -14.27
N VAL A 176 -6.50 2.88 -14.80
CA VAL A 176 -7.75 2.88 -15.57
C VAL A 176 -8.90 2.38 -14.67
N LEU A 177 -9.82 3.27 -14.33
CA LEU A 177 -11.00 2.95 -13.54
C LEU A 177 -12.11 2.53 -14.50
N PHE A 178 -12.52 1.27 -14.41
CA PHE A 178 -13.49 0.69 -15.32
C PHE A 178 -14.89 0.67 -14.71
N GLY A 179 -15.91 1.01 -15.51
CA GLY A 179 -17.30 0.98 -15.07
C GLY A 179 -17.57 1.97 -13.93
N ASP A 180 -18.45 1.57 -13.01
CA ASP A 180 -18.83 2.39 -11.86
C ASP A 180 -17.89 2.24 -10.65
N SER A 181 -16.70 1.66 -10.83
CA SER A 181 -15.74 1.37 -9.75
C SER A 181 -15.40 2.61 -8.91
N ILE A 182 -15.21 3.75 -9.56
CA ILE A 182 -14.94 5.04 -8.89
C ILE A 182 -16.12 5.50 -8.03
N HIS A 183 -17.35 5.36 -8.52
CA HIS A 183 -18.55 5.71 -7.76
C HIS A 183 -18.71 4.80 -6.56
N ARG A 184 -18.50 3.49 -6.72
CA ARG A 184 -18.56 2.50 -5.63
C ARG A 184 -17.51 2.76 -4.57
N LEU A 185 -16.29 3.14 -4.96
CA LEU A 185 -15.24 3.50 -4.00
C LEU A 185 -15.64 4.75 -3.21
N ILE A 186 -16.04 5.83 -3.88
CA ILE A 186 -16.32 7.11 -3.22
C ILE A 186 -17.58 7.04 -2.35
N SER A 187 -18.65 6.40 -2.84
CA SER A 187 -19.93 6.32 -2.11
C SER A 187 -19.85 5.48 -0.84
N ASN A 188 -18.95 4.49 -0.80
CA ASN A 188 -18.73 3.64 0.38
C ASN A 188 -17.63 4.17 1.34
N CYS A 189 -16.98 5.30 1.01
CA CYS A 189 -15.98 5.96 1.87
C CYS A 189 -16.56 7.23 2.53
N HIS A 190 -17.38 7.05 3.57
CA HIS A 190 -18.15 8.14 4.20
C HIS A 190 -17.32 9.19 4.98
N VAL A 191 -16.06 8.87 5.31
CA VAL A 191 -15.16 9.76 6.08
C VAL A 191 -13.97 10.25 5.24
N LEU A 192 -14.04 10.09 3.92
CA LEU A 192 -12.98 10.46 2.98
C LEU A 192 -12.72 11.96 3.03
N GLN A 193 -11.48 12.34 3.33
CA GLN A 193 -11.01 13.73 3.43
C GLN A 193 -10.12 14.11 2.25
N ASP A 194 -9.27 13.19 1.80
CA ASP A 194 -8.30 13.43 0.74
C ASP A 194 -8.54 12.46 -0.42
N LEU A 195 -8.69 13.00 -1.63
CA LEU A 195 -8.86 12.23 -2.85
C LEU A 195 -7.96 12.77 -3.95
N ALA A 196 -7.12 11.92 -4.54
CA ALA A 196 -6.32 12.31 -5.70
C ALA A 196 -6.40 11.29 -6.83
N PHE A 197 -6.55 11.80 -8.04
CA PHE A 197 -6.37 11.08 -9.28
C PHE A 197 -5.28 11.77 -10.08
N THR A 198 -4.21 11.05 -10.37
CA THR A 198 -3.07 11.54 -11.15
C THR A 198 -2.85 10.62 -12.34
N GLU A 199 -2.91 11.13 -13.57
CA GLU A 199 -2.72 10.34 -14.79
C GLU A 199 -3.69 9.16 -14.90
N CYS A 200 -4.93 9.31 -14.42
CA CYS A 200 -5.94 8.25 -14.47
C CYS A 200 -6.84 8.38 -15.70
N SER A 201 -7.47 7.28 -16.13
CA SER A 201 -8.57 7.31 -17.10
C SER A 201 -9.81 6.63 -16.51
N VAL A 202 -10.98 7.17 -16.82
CA VAL A 202 -12.28 6.57 -16.52
C VAL A 202 -12.86 6.04 -17.83
N ALA A 203 -13.06 4.72 -17.90
CA ALA A 203 -13.55 4.04 -19.08
C ALA A 203 -14.87 3.31 -18.78
N ASN A 204 -15.81 3.33 -19.73
CA ASN A 204 -17.10 2.64 -19.63
C ASN A 204 -17.95 3.02 -18.39
N ALA A 205 -17.79 4.24 -17.88
CA ALA A 205 -18.58 4.76 -16.77
C ALA A 205 -19.73 5.63 -17.29
N SER A 206 -20.83 5.71 -16.55
CA SER A 206 -21.96 6.62 -16.85
C SER A 206 -21.62 8.11 -16.68
N GLY A 207 -20.46 8.40 -16.09
CA GLY A 207 -19.88 9.71 -15.84
C GLY A 207 -19.04 9.70 -14.56
N LEU A 208 -18.47 10.83 -14.16
CA LEU A 208 -17.77 10.95 -12.88
C LEU A 208 -18.53 11.88 -11.94
N ASN A 209 -19.14 11.32 -10.89
CA ASN A 209 -19.90 12.06 -9.89
C ASN A 209 -19.26 11.85 -8.52
N ILE A 210 -18.54 12.86 -8.05
CA ILE A 210 -17.89 12.82 -6.74
C ILE A 210 -18.85 13.46 -5.73
N GLN A 211 -19.52 12.64 -4.94
CA GLN A 211 -20.41 13.08 -3.85
C GLN A 211 -19.81 12.69 -2.52
N SER A 212 -19.18 13.65 -1.84
CA SER A 212 -18.57 13.39 -0.53
C SER A 212 -18.62 14.63 0.35
N PRO A 213 -19.45 14.66 1.40
CA PRO A 213 -19.55 15.80 2.30
C PRO A 213 -18.32 15.93 3.21
N SER A 214 -17.57 14.86 3.43
CA SER A 214 -16.37 14.86 4.27
C SER A 214 -15.12 15.34 3.55
N LEU A 215 -15.16 15.42 2.21
CA LEU A 215 -14.00 15.71 1.38
C LEU A 215 -13.49 17.14 1.58
N LYS A 216 -12.20 17.25 1.89
CA LYS A 216 -11.46 18.49 2.14
C LYS A 216 -10.47 18.79 1.03
N GLU A 217 -9.80 17.78 0.51
CA GLU A 217 -8.75 17.90 -0.49
C GLU A 217 -9.10 17.05 -1.73
N LEU A 218 -9.07 17.66 -2.91
CA LEU A 218 -9.31 16.99 -4.18
C LEU A 218 -8.25 17.42 -5.20
N LEU A 219 -7.53 16.45 -5.73
CA LEU A 219 -6.54 16.65 -6.79
C LEU A 219 -6.93 15.85 -8.03
N LEU A 220 -7.19 16.53 -9.14
CA LEU A 220 -7.41 15.92 -10.45
C LEU A 220 -6.33 16.40 -11.42
N LEU A 221 -5.33 15.56 -11.67
CA LEU A 221 -4.22 15.85 -12.58
C LEU A 221 -4.24 14.86 -13.73
N ARG A 222 -4.40 15.32 -14.98
CA ARG A 222 -4.40 14.46 -16.18
C ARG A 222 -5.41 13.30 -16.07
N LEU A 223 -6.63 13.62 -15.62
CA LEU A 223 -7.74 12.67 -15.60
C LEU A 223 -8.43 12.68 -16.97
N PHE A 224 -8.42 11.54 -17.65
CA PHE A 224 -9.10 11.35 -18.93
C PHE A 224 -10.48 10.72 -18.69
N SER A 225 -11.53 11.26 -19.29
CA SER A 225 -12.87 10.66 -19.26
C SER A 225 -13.46 10.79 -20.65
N THR A 226 -13.80 9.65 -21.27
CA THR A 226 -14.47 9.64 -22.56
C THR A 226 -15.91 10.12 -22.37
N ASP A 227 -16.25 11.28 -22.93
CA ASP A 227 -17.63 11.75 -23.17
C ASP A 227 -18.51 12.12 -21.97
N HIS A 228 -17.94 12.33 -20.77
CA HIS A 228 -18.74 12.63 -19.58
C HIS A 228 -18.34 13.88 -18.80
N VAL A 229 -19.36 14.58 -18.29
CA VAL A 229 -19.21 15.73 -17.39
C VAL A 229 -18.71 15.22 -16.03
N VAL A 230 -17.65 15.85 -15.51
CA VAL A 230 -17.19 15.64 -14.14
C VAL A 230 -18.03 16.52 -13.22
N VAL A 231 -18.86 15.89 -12.38
CA VAL A 231 -19.69 16.56 -11.38
C VAL A 231 -19.05 16.36 -10.01
N ILE A 232 -18.81 17.47 -9.29
CA ILE A 232 -18.20 17.44 -7.97
C ILE A 232 -19.16 18.14 -7.00
N ASN A 233 -19.68 17.38 -6.04
CA ASN A 233 -20.48 17.86 -4.93
C ASN A 233 -19.75 17.56 -3.61
N ALA A 234 -18.92 18.51 -3.18
CA ALA A 234 -18.11 18.43 -1.97
C ALA A 234 -18.17 19.77 -1.22
N PRO A 235 -19.13 19.98 -0.31
CA PRO A 235 -19.37 21.27 0.35
C PRO A 235 -18.21 21.74 1.24
N ASN A 236 -17.35 20.84 1.71
CA ASN A 236 -16.25 21.15 2.64
C ASN A 236 -14.86 21.24 1.96
N LEU A 237 -14.81 21.30 0.62
CA LEU A 237 -13.57 21.27 -0.16
C LEU A 237 -12.75 22.57 -0.01
N ARG A 238 -11.47 22.46 0.30
CA ARG A 238 -10.55 23.56 0.66
C ARG A 238 -9.43 23.84 -0.36
N PHE A 239 -9.08 22.91 -1.25
CA PHE A 239 -8.09 23.15 -2.32
C PHE A 239 -8.58 22.75 -3.71
N ARG A 240 -8.03 23.44 -4.72
CA ARG A 240 -8.28 23.21 -6.15
C ARG A 240 -6.95 23.30 -6.91
N ASN A 241 -6.43 22.18 -7.41
CA ASN A 241 -5.54 22.20 -8.57
C ASN A 241 -6.15 21.27 -9.63
N PHE A 242 -6.69 21.88 -10.68
CA PHE A 242 -7.31 21.18 -11.80
C PHE A 242 -6.42 21.37 -13.02
N ALA A 243 -5.72 20.31 -13.42
CA ALA A 243 -5.24 20.18 -14.78
C ALA A 243 -6.03 19.03 -15.40
N VAL A 244 -7.30 19.29 -15.67
CA VAL A 244 -8.18 18.39 -16.43
C VAL A 244 -7.98 18.72 -17.90
N TYR A 245 -7.51 17.75 -18.67
CA TYR A 245 -7.39 17.88 -20.13
C TYR A 245 -8.56 17.10 -20.75
N PHE A 246 -9.44 17.80 -21.46
CA PHE A 246 -10.53 17.22 -22.25
C PHE A 246 -9.98 16.64 -23.55
#